data_AF-A0A2E1E0E4-F1
#
_entry.id   AF-A0A2E1E0E4-F1
#
_cell.length_a   1.000
_cell.length_b   1.000
_cell.length_c   1.000
_cell.angle_alpha   90.00
_cell.angle_beta   90.00
_cell.angle_gamma   90.00
#
_symmetry.space_group_name_H-M   'P 1'
#
loop_
_entity.id
_entity.type
_entity.pdbx_description
1 polymer ?
#
loop_
_entity_poly.entity_id
_entity_poly.type
_entity_poly.pdbx_seq_one_letter_code
_entity_poly.pdbx_strand_id
1 'polypeptide(L)'
;MTDAQVADYLAAKPYDASKGWEMISEQYWAATLLNEYEAFSNWRRTGYPTLTPTNDPGNVTGGTIPRRLIYPTGEESTNAENFAAAIARQGPNDFTTRVWWDK
;
A
#
# COMPACT_ATOMS: atom_id res chain seq x y z
N MET A 1 -23.40 2.43 18.29
CA MET A 1 -23.79 1.59 17.14
C MET A 1 -24.78 0.56 17.64
N THR A 2 -25.97 0.49 17.04
CA THR A 2 -27.02 -0.47 17.40
C THR A 2 -27.07 -1.60 16.37
N ASP A 3 -27.68 -2.74 16.73
CA ASP A 3 -27.86 -3.87 15.81
C ASP A 3 -28.67 -3.48 14.56
N ALA A 4 -29.64 -2.57 14.71
CA ALA A 4 -30.39 -2.01 13.60
C ALA A 4 -29.47 -1.25 12.62
N GLN A 5 -28.55 -0.42 13.12
CA GLN A 5 -27.59 0.31 12.27
C GLN A 5 -26.63 -0.64 11.54
N VAL A 6 -26.23 -1.74 12.18
CA VAL A 6 -25.42 -2.78 11.53
C VAL A 6 -26.21 -3.49 10.43
N ALA A 7 -27.45 -3.87 10.71
CA ALA A 7 -28.33 -4.52 9.74
C ALA A 7 -28.60 -3.61 8.52
N ASP A 8 -28.87 -2.32 8.74
CA ASP A 8 -29.07 -1.33 7.68
C ASP A 8 -27.83 -1.21 6.78
N TYR A 9 -26.64 -1.18 7.37
CA TYR A 9 -25.38 -1.15 6.62
C TYR A 9 -25.19 -2.40 5.76
N LEU A 10 -25.37 -3.59 6.34
CA LEU A 10 -25.21 -4.86 5.64
C LEU A 10 -26.24 -5.02 4.51
N ALA A 11 -27.47 -4.53 4.71
CA ALA A 11 -28.49 -4.51 3.67
C ALA A 11 -28.16 -3.52 2.54
N ALA A 12 -27.59 -2.35 2.86
CA ALA A 12 -27.18 -1.35 1.87
C ALA A 12 -25.89 -1.73 1.11
N LYS A 13 -25.04 -2.58 1.70
CA LYS A 13 -23.77 -3.06 1.14
C LYS A 13 -23.72 -4.60 1.15
N PRO A 14 -24.61 -5.28 0.42
CA PRO A 14 -24.67 -6.73 0.44
C PRO A 14 -23.39 -7.32 -0.15
N TYR A 15 -22.88 -8.40 0.47
CA TYR A 15 -21.70 -9.09 -0.01
C TYR A 15 -21.93 -9.75 -1.37
N ASP A 16 -21.05 -9.45 -2.33
CA ASP A 16 -20.99 -10.07 -3.65
C ASP A 16 -19.75 -10.97 -3.72
N ALA A 17 -19.96 -12.29 -3.75
CA ALA A 17 -18.88 -13.27 -3.79
C ALA A 17 -17.98 -13.14 -5.03
N SER A 18 -18.49 -12.61 -6.16
CA SER A 18 -17.68 -12.37 -7.35
C SER A 18 -16.68 -11.24 -7.17
N LYS A 19 -16.92 -10.35 -6.20
CA LYS A 19 -16.06 -9.22 -5.80
C LYS A 19 -15.53 -9.38 -4.39
N GLY A 20 -15.59 -10.58 -3.82
CA GLY A 20 -15.31 -10.80 -2.41
C GLY A 20 -13.93 -10.30 -1.97
N TRP A 21 -12.93 -10.45 -2.83
CA TRP A 21 -11.57 -9.96 -2.57
C TRP A 21 -11.48 -8.45 -2.44
N GLU A 22 -12.12 -7.72 -3.36
CA GLU A 22 -12.24 -6.26 -3.36
C GLU A 22 -12.98 -5.80 -2.10
N MET A 23 -14.19 -6.33 -1.89
CA MET A 23 -15.06 -5.90 -0.79
C MET A 23 -14.39 -6.10 0.59
N ILE A 24 -13.78 -7.26 0.82
CA ILE A 24 -13.08 -7.53 2.08
C ILE A 24 -11.87 -6.60 2.22
N SER A 25 -11.10 -6.39 1.16
CA SER A 25 -9.91 -5.53 1.20
C SER A 25 -10.26 -4.06 1.46
N GLU A 26 -11.37 -3.56 0.89
CA GLU A 26 -11.87 -2.20 1.15
C GLU A 26 -12.35 -2.01 2.59
N GLN A 27 -13.11 -2.98 3.12
CA GLN A 27 -13.52 -2.94 4.53
C GLN A 27 -12.33 -3.04 5.48
N TYR A 28 -11.33 -3.86 5.13
CA TYR A 28 -10.09 -3.96 5.88
C TYR A 28 -9.35 -2.62 5.90
N TRP A 29 -9.22 -1.97 4.74
CA TRP A 29 -8.62 -0.64 4.63
C TRP A 29 -9.31 0.38 5.54
N ALA A 30 -10.65 0.43 5.53
CA ALA A 30 -11.44 1.30 6.40
C ALA A 30 -11.25 0.96 7.90
N ALA A 31 -11.23 -0.31 8.26
CA ALA A 31 -11.02 -0.76 9.64
C ALA A 31 -9.63 -0.41 10.18
N THR A 32 -8.63 -0.32 9.29
CA THR A 32 -7.24 0.02 9.63
C THR A 32 -6.92 1.51 9.54
N LEU A 33 -7.91 2.41 9.52
CA LEU A 33 -7.68 3.87 9.37
C LEU A 33 -6.64 4.44 10.36
N LEU A 34 -6.61 3.95 11.59
CA LEU A 34 -5.66 4.36 12.64
C LEU A 34 -4.46 3.41 12.78
N ASN A 35 -4.21 2.59 11.76
CA ASN A 35 -3.06 1.71 11.64
C ASN A 35 -2.52 1.81 10.20
N GLU A 36 -1.88 2.93 9.92
CA GLU A 36 -1.43 3.33 8.59
C GLU A 36 -0.41 2.35 7.99
N TYR A 37 0.44 1.73 8.81
CA TYR A 37 1.40 0.73 8.37
C TYR A 37 0.70 -0.50 7.78
N GLU A 38 -0.38 -0.94 8.43
CA GLU A 38 -1.17 -2.07 7.99
C GLU A 38 -2.04 -1.69 6.78
N ALA A 39 -2.68 -0.51 6.81
CA ALA A 39 -3.46 -0.01 5.69
C ALA A 39 -2.61 0.10 4.40
N PHE A 40 -1.40 0.67 4.49
CA PHE A 40 -0.49 0.82 3.36
C PHE A 40 0.08 -0.53 2.90
N SER A 41 0.35 -1.45 3.82
CA SER A 41 0.85 -2.78 3.46
C SER A 41 -0.23 -3.63 2.79
N ASN A 42 -1.44 -3.64 3.32
CA ASN A 42 -2.54 -4.40 2.73
C ASN A 42 -3.00 -3.80 1.39
N TRP A 43 -3.00 -2.47 1.22
CA TRP A 43 -3.27 -1.85 -0.09
C TRP A 43 -2.25 -2.31 -1.15
N ARG A 44 -0.95 -2.28 -0.85
CA ARG A 44 0.09 -2.76 -1.78
C ARG A 44 -0.07 -4.24 -2.12
N ARG A 45 -0.50 -5.06 -1.15
CA ARG A 45 -0.68 -6.52 -1.30
C ARG A 45 -1.92 -6.88 -2.10
N THR A 46 -2.99 -6.10 -1.96
CA THR A 46 -4.31 -6.41 -2.53
C THR A 46 -4.62 -5.64 -3.80
N GLY A 47 -4.05 -4.44 -3.95
CA GLY A 47 -4.45 -3.44 -4.95
C GLY A 47 -5.71 -2.66 -4.59
N TYR A 48 -6.31 -2.90 -3.41
CA TYR A 48 -7.61 -2.36 -3.01
C TYR A 48 -7.53 -1.46 -1.76
N PRO A 49 -8.34 -0.39 -1.67
CA PRO A 49 -9.21 0.14 -2.73
C PRO A 49 -8.41 0.58 -3.97
N THR A 50 -9.08 0.65 -5.13
CA THR A 50 -8.44 1.19 -6.34
C THR A 50 -8.23 2.69 -6.14
N LEU A 51 -6.99 3.09 -5.88
CA LEU A 51 -6.62 4.47 -5.62
C LEU A 51 -6.24 5.18 -6.92
N THR A 52 -6.71 6.41 -7.08
CA THR A 52 -6.28 7.32 -8.16
C THR A 52 -5.02 8.06 -7.72
N PRO A 53 -3.87 7.89 -8.42
CA PRO A 53 -2.66 8.65 -8.12
C PRO A 53 -2.83 10.15 -8.38
N THR A 54 -2.09 10.99 -7.66
CA THR A 54 -1.91 12.41 -7.99
C THR A 54 -0.55 12.63 -8.64
N ASN A 55 -0.41 13.71 -9.42
CA ASN A 55 0.86 14.09 -10.04
C ASN A 55 1.08 15.61 -9.92
N ASP A 56 1.42 16.03 -8.71
CA ASP A 56 1.71 17.43 -8.40
C ASP A 56 3.12 17.84 -8.88
N PRO A 57 3.37 19.12 -9.17
CA PRO A 57 4.71 19.60 -9.54
C PRO A 57 5.78 19.17 -8.53
N GLY A 58 6.86 18.56 -9.02
CA GLY A 58 7.94 18.03 -8.17
C GLY A 58 7.72 16.61 -7.65
N ASN A 59 6.67 15.91 -8.11
CA ASN A 59 6.47 14.50 -7.80
C ASN A 59 7.66 13.63 -8.28
N VAL A 60 8.30 12.94 -7.34
CA VAL A 60 9.51 12.13 -7.58
C VAL A 60 9.22 10.72 -8.09
N THR A 61 7.95 10.30 -8.11
CA THR A 61 7.51 8.98 -8.57
C THR A 61 6.87 9.00 -9.96
N GLY A 62 6.91 10.15 -10.66
CA GLY A 62 6.32 10.32 -11.98
C GLY A 62 4.80 10.14 -11.99
N GLY A 63 4.12 10.48 -10.91
CA GLY A 63 2.65 10.37 -10.81
C GLY A 63 2.15 8.98 -10.42
N THR A 64 2.99 8.15 -9.81
CA THR A 64 2.59 6.84 -9.26
C THR A 64 2.59 6.88 -7.73
N ILE A 65 1.76 6.06 -7.09
CA ILE A 65 1.76 5.96 -5.62
C ILE A 65 3.02 5.19 -5.18
N PRO A 66 3.82 5.71 -4.24
CA PRO A 66 5.00 5.02 -3.70
C PRO A 66 4.70 3.58 -3.24
N ARG A 67 5.65 2.68 -3.45
CA ARG A 67 5.58 1.25 -3.10
C ARG A 67 6.46 0.88 -1.92
N ARG A 68 7.39 1.74 -1.54
CA ARG A 68 8.28 1.60 -0.38
C ARG A 68 8.83 2.95 0.07
N LEU A 69 9.54 2.95 1.19
CA LEU A 69 10.50 4.01 1.51
C LEU A 69 11.88 3.63 0.96
N ILE A 70 12.67 4.66 0.62
CA ILE A 70 14.05 4.48 0.18
C ILE A 70 14.98 4.31 1.40
N TYR A 71 16.12 3.65 1.20
CA TYR A 71 17.20 3.71 2.16
C TYR A 71 17.74 5.14 2.28
N PRO A 72 18.16 5.59 3.47
CA PRO A 72 18.79 6.90 3.65
C PRO A 72 20.02 7.06 2.75
N THR A 73 20.22 8.25 2.19
CA THR A 73 21.33 8.54 1.28
C THR A 73 22.71 8.33 1.92
N GLY A 74 22.82 8.47 3.24
CA GLY A 74 24.06 8.22 3.99
C GLY A 74 24.57 6.77 3.87
N GLU A 75 23.67 5.79 3.76
CA GLU A 75 24.03 4.35 3.73
C GLU A 75 24.95 3.99 2.57
N GLU A 76 24.82 4.67 1.43
CA GLU A 76 25.68 4.46 0.27
C GLU A 76 27.15 4.79 0.58
N SER A 77 27.39 5.74 1.49
CA SER A 77 28.74 6.18 1.87
C SER A 77 29.27 5.46 3.12
N THR A 78 28.43 5.22 4.12
CA THR A 78 28.85 4.66 5.41
C THR A 78 28.80 3.13 5.44
N ASN A 79 28.09 2.50 4.49
CA ASN A 79 27.81 1.07 4.48
C ASN A 79 27.75 0.50 3.03
N ALA A 80 28.65 0.99 2.17
CA ALA A 80 28.59 0.81 0.71
C ALA A 80 28.45 -0.66 0.25
N GLU A 81 29.19 -1.59 0.86
CA GLU A 81 29.16 -3.01 0.49
C GLU A 81 27.77 -3.63 0.72
N ASN A 82 27.20 -3.43 1.90
CA ASN A 82 25.87 -3.97 2.24
C ASN A 82 24.77 -3.26 1.45
N PHE A 83 24.91 -1.95 1.22
CA PHE A 83 24.00 -1.18 0.38
C PHE A 83 23.98 -1.77 -1.04
N ALA A 84 25.14 -1.93 -1.69
CA ALA A 84 25.24 -2.52 -3.03
C ALA A 84 24.66 -3.94 -3.09
N ALA A 85 24.91 -4.78 -2.08
CA ALA A 85 24.34 -6.13 -2.00
C ALA A 85 22.81 -6.13 -1.81
N ALA A 86 22.24 -5.13 -1.16
CA ALA A 86 20.78 -4.98 -1.05
C ALA A 86 20.17 -4.55 -2.39
N ILE A 87 20.75 -3.55 -3.06
CA ILE A 87 20.32 -3.07 -4.38
C ILE A 87 20.35 -4.19 -5.42
N ALA A 88 21.40 -5.01 -5.42
CA ALA A 88 21.51 -6.16 -6.33
C ALA A 88 20.36 -7.19 -6.15
N ARG A 89 19.81 -7.32 -4.95
CA ARG A 89 18.73 -8.29 -4.64
C ARG A 89 17.33 -7.71 -4.85
N GLN A 90 17.13 -6.44 -4.52
CA GLN A 90 15.80 -5.83 -4.47
C GLN A 90 15.48 -4.95 -5.70
N GLY A 91 16.49 -4.55 -6.47
CA GLY A 91 16.39 -3.47 -7.45
C GLY A 91 16.82 -2.10 -6.92
N PRO A 92 16.61 -1.02 -7.71
CA PRO A 92 17.11 0.31 -7.39
C PRO A 92 16.46 0.90 -6.13
N ASN A 93 17.13 1.87 -5.50
CA ASN A 93 16.66 2.55 -4.29
C ASN A 93 15.62 3.64 -4.59
N ASP A 94 14.53 3.25 -5.27
CA ASP A 94 13.47 4.18 -5.68
C ASP A 94 12.20 3.95 -4.88
N PHE A 95 11.40 5.01 -4.71
CA PHE A 95 10.08 4.91 -4.08
C PHE A 95 9.12 3.97 -4.82
N THR A 96 9.36 3.72 -6.11
CA THR A 96 8.52 2.87 -6.97
C THR A 96 8.98 1.40 -7.01
N THR A 97 10.17 1.08 -6.51
CA THR A 97 10.64 -0.31 -6.40
C THR A 97 9.75 -1.09 -5.44
N ARG A 98 9.24 -2.24 -5.88
CA ARG A 98 8.36 -3.09 -5.05
C ARG A 98 9.15 -3.89 -4.02
N VAL A 99 8.50 -4.15 -2.89
CA VAL A 99 8.99 -5.11 -1.88
C VAL A 99 8.64 -6.53 -2.29
N TRP A 100 9.35 -7.54 -1.76
CA TRP A 100 9.28 -8.93 -2.28
C TRP A 100 7.87 -9.56 -2.26
N TRP A 101 7.00 -9.13 -1.34
CA TRP A 101 5.63 -9.62 -1.23
C TRP A 101 4.62 -8.79 -2.04
N ASP A 102 5.03 -7.60 -2.50
CA ASP A 102 4.22 -6.70 -3.31
C ASP A 102 4.37 -7.11 -4.80
N LYS A 103 3.39 -7.88 -5.31
CA LYS A 103 3.39 -8.43 -6.67
C LYS A 103 2.46 -7.68 -7.62
#